data_AF-A0A4S3ZQ30-F1
#
_entry.id   AF-A0A4S3ZQ30-F1
#
_cell.length_a   1.000
_cell.length_b   1.000
_cell.length_c   1.000
_cell.angle_alpha   90.00
_cell.angle_beta   90.00
_cell.angle_gamma   90.00
#
_symmetry.space_group_name_H-M   'P 1'
#
loop_
_entity.id
_entity.type
_entity.pdbx_description
1 polymer ?
#
loop_
_entity_poly.entity_id
_entity_poly.type
_entity_poly.pdbx_seq_one_letter_code
_entity_poly.pdbx_strand_id
1 'polypeptide(L)'
;MSRKKYAVIFRLFQIAPILALLHILIFKFGVSTQTYQEFHYPIYGIYLFFLLLSVAILLFLIRIKETKPEQIGFVFLVLISIQFALSYVFLMPVLERDGTSVYIEKINFFVIFIIFLTLEVFLTSRLLNDKPEK
;
A
#
# COMPACT_ATOMS: atom_id res chain seq x y z
N MET A 1 -23.11 16.86 -4.60
CA MET A 1 -22.80 15.88 -3.52
C MET A 1 -21.98 14.72 -4.09
N SER A 2 -21.03 14.16 -3.34
CA SER A 2 -20.33 12.87 -3.55
C SER A 2 -18.91 12.84 -4.18
N ARG A 3 -18.60 13.49 -5.31
CA ARG A 3 -17.34 13.15 -6.06
C ARG A 3 -16.01 13.54 -5.40
N LYS A 4 -15.94 14.61 -4.60
CA LYS A 4 -14.66 15.07 -4.01
C LYS A 4 -14.07 14.10 -2.98
N LYS A 5 -14.92 13.38 -2.23
CA LYS A 5 -14.49 12.44 -1.18
C LYS A 5 -13.73 11.25 -1.77
N TYR A 6 -14.17 10.75 -2.92
CA TYR A 6 -13.53 9.64 -3.64
C TYR A 6 -12.29 10.09 -4.45
N ALA A 7 -11.97 11.38 -4.47
CA ALA A 7 -10.79 11.88 -5.17
C ALA A 7 -9.48 11.32 -4.58
N VAL A 8 -9.43 10.96 -3.29
CA VAL A 8 -8.27 10.32 -2.68
C VAL A 8 -8.05 8.90 -3.24
N ILE A 9 -9.13 8.15 -3.46
CA ILE A 9 -9.08 6.82 -4.08
C ILE A 9 -8.68 6.95 -5.55
N PHE A 10 -9.25 7.91 -6.28
CA PHE A 10 -8.85 8.14 -7.67
C PHE A 10 -7.36 8.48 -7.79
N ARG A 11 -6.82 9.31 -6.87
CA ARG A 11 -5.38 9.59 -6.82
C ARG A 11 -4.53 8.37 -6.52
N LEU A 12 -4.98 7.49 -5.62
CA LEU A 12 -4.30 6.21 -5.37
C LEU A 12 -4.19 5.40 -6.68
N PHE A 13 -5.28 5.29 -7.44
CA PHE A 13 -5.29 4.60 -8.74
C PHE A 13 -4.46 5.28 -9.83
N GLN A 14 -4.12 6.56 -9.68
CA GLN A 14 -3.18 7.23 -10.59
C GLN A 14 -1.72 7.02 -10.17
N ILE A 15 -1.42 7.21 -8.88
CA ILE A 15 -0.05 7.23 -8.37
C ILE A 15 0.52 5.81 -8.22
N ALA A 16 -0.27 4.86 -7.71
CA ALA A 16 0.21 3.51 -7.44
C ALA A 16 0.67 2.77 -8.71
N PRO A 17 -0.04 2.80 -9.85
CA PRO A 17 0.44 2.16 -11.08
C PRO A 17 1.71 2.79 -11.64
N ILE A 18 1.88 4.12 -11.52
CA ILE A 18 3.09 4.81 -11.97
C ILE A 18 4.29 4.33 -11.15
N LEU A 19 4.15 4.28 -9.82
CA LEU A 19 5.20 3.77 -8.93
C LEU A 19 5.48 2.28 -9.16
N ALA A 20 4.43 1.48 -9.43
CA ALA A 20 4.59 0.08 -9.78
C ALA A 20 5.38 -0.11 -11.07
N LEU A 21 5.04 0.63 -12.12
CA LEU A 21 5.75 0.59 -13.40
C LEU A 21 7.21 0.99 -13.24
N LEU A 22 7.49 2.10 -12.55
CA LEU A 22 8.86 2.54 -12.29
C LEU A 22 9.66 1.49 -11.52
N HIS A 23 9.08 0.93 -10.46
CA HIS A 23 9.76 -0.08 -9.64
C HIS A 23 10.03 -1.39 -10.41
N ILE A 24 9.05 -1.86 -11.19
CA ILE A 24 9.19 -3.05 -12.04
C ILE A 24 10.28 -2.82 -13.10
N LEU A 25 10.35 -1.63 -13.71
CA LEU A 25 11.41 -1.31 -14.67
C LEU A 25 12.79 -1.33 -14.00
N ILE A 26 12.95 -0.71 -12.83
CA ILE A 26 14.20 -0.73 -12.07
C ILE A 26 14.63 -2.16 -11.76
N PHE A 27 13.71 -3.01 -11.28
CA PHE A 27 14.02 -4.40 -10.97
C PHE A 27 14.37 -5.23 -12.20
N LYS A 28 13.67 -5.02 -13.32
CA LYS A 28 13.93 -5.75 -14.58
C LYS A 28 15.33 -5.49 -15.13
N PHE A 29 15.88 -4.28 -14.95
CA PHE A 29 17.21 -3.91 -15.42
C PHE A 29 18.31 -4.06 -14.34
N GLY A 30 17.95 -4.01 -13.06
CA GLY A 30 18.89 -4.03 -11.94
C GLY A 30 19.12 -5.41 -11.30
N VAL A 31 18.26 -6.40 -11.57
CA VAL A 31 18.35 -7.75 -10.99
C VAL A 31 18.39 -8.79 -12.10
N SER A 32 19.16 -9.87 -11.91
CA SER A 32 19.25 -10.95 -12.90
C SER A 32 17.89 -11.64 -13.07
N THR A 33 17.60 -12.05 -14.31
CA THR A 33 16.34 -12.73 -14.63
C THR A 33 16.17 -14.04 -13.83
N GLN A 34 17.26 -14.73 -13.51
CA GLN A 34 17.24 -15.94 -12.70
C GLN A 34 16.74 -15.68 -11.28
N THR A 35 17.27 -14.64 -10.61
CA THR A 35 16.81 -14.23 -9.27
C THR A 35 15.33 -13.88 -9.26
N TYR A 36 14.83 -13.22 -10.32
CA TYR A 36 13.43 -12.83 -10.44
C TYR A 36 12.47 -14.03 -10.54
N GLN A 37 12.89 -15.12 -11.18
CA GLN A 37 12.08 -16.34 -11.36
C GLN A 37 11.99 -17.19 -10.08
N GLU A 38 12.88 -16.97 -9.11
CA GLU A 38 12.91 -17.70 -7.83
C GLU A 38 11.99 -17.10 -6.74
N PHE A 39 11.42 -15.92 -7.00
CA PHE A 39 10.56 -15.23 -6.04
C PHE A 39 9.30 -16.03 -5.74
N HIS A 40 8.91 -16.07 -4.46
CA HIS A 40 7.64 -16.69 -4.05
C HIS A 40 6.46 -15.91 -4.62
N TYR A 41 6.51 -14.58 -4.43
CA TYR A 41 5.50 -13.68 -4.93
C TYR A 41 6.04 -12.87 -6.09
N PRO A 42 5.32 -12.84 -7.22
CA PRO A 42 5.68 -11.90 -8.27
C PRO A 42 5.44 -10.46 -7.77
N ILE A 43 6.27 -9.52 -8.23
CA ILE A 43 6.21 -8.11 -7.80
C ILE A 43 4.80 -7.53 -7.96
N TYR A 44 4.11 -7.83 -9.06
CA TYR A 44 2.75 -7.36 -9.29
C TYR A 44 1.74 -7.86 -8.25
N GLY A 45 1.95 -9.06 -7.69
CA GLY A 45 1.11 -9.64 -6.64
C GLY A 45 1.23 -8.85 -5.33
N ILE A 46 2.44 -8.43 -4.97
CA ILE A 46 2.69 -7.59 -3.79
C ILE A 46 2.03 -6.21 -3.96
N TYR A 47 2.18 -5.59 -5.14
CA TYR A 47 1.50 -4.32 -5.45
C TYR A 47 -0.02 -4.44 -5.38
N LEU A 48 -0.58 -5.53 -5.90
CA LEU A 48 -2.03 -5.76 -5.86
C LEU A 48 -2.52 -5.93 -4.42
N PHE A 49 -1.79 -6.70 -3.60
CA PHE A 49 -2.10 -6.89 -2.18
C PHE A 49 -2.18 -5.55 -1.44
N PHE A 50 -1.14 -4.71 -1.54
CA PHE A 50 -1.14 -3.41 -0.88
C PHE A 50 -2.17 -2.45 -1.45
N LEU A 51 -2.40 -2.46 -2.78
CA LEU A 51 -3.43 -1.63 -3.39
C LEU A 51 -4.82 -1.95 -2.83
N LEU A 52 -5.16 -3.24 -2.66
CA LEU A 52 -6.42 -3.67 -2.08
C LEU A 52 -6.56 -3.22 -0.62
N LEU A 53 -5.50 -3.35 0.18
CA LEU A 53 -5.50 -2.86 1.57
C LEU A 53 -5.69 -1.33 1.62
N SER A 54 -4.93 -0.57 0.83
CA SER A 54 -5.05 0.89 0.80
C SER A 54 -6.44 1.34 0.36
N VAL A 55 -7.05 0.68 -0.62
CA VAL A 55 -8.43 0.98 -1.04
C VAL A 55 -9.40 0.70 0.12
N ALA A 56 -9.27 -0.44 0.79
CA ALA A 56 -10.11 -0.79 1.94
C ALA A 56 -9.97 0.24 3.09
N ILE A 57 -8.74 0.64 3.41
CA ILE A 57 -8.45 1.67 4.42
C ILE A 57 -9.12 2.99 4.05
N LEU A 58 -8.89 3.49 2.83
CA LEU A 58 -9.46 4.77 2.39
C LEU A 58 -10.99 4.74 2.37
N LEU A 59 -11.62 3.65 1.93
CA LEU A 59 -13.08 3.49 1.98
C LEU A 59 -13.61 3.56 3.42
N PHE A 60 -12.95 2.85 4.34
CA PHE A 60 -13.32 2.88 5.76
C PHE A 60 -13.18 4.30 6.34
N LEU A 61 -12.08 4.99 6.05
CA LEU A 61 -11.86 6.37 6.51
C LEU A 61 -12.88 7.36 5.93
N ILE A 62 -13.26 7.21 4.66
CA ILE A 62 -14.32 8.02 4.06
C ILE A 62 -15.64 7.83 4.81
N ARG A 63 -15.98 6.58 5.18
CA ARG A 63 -17.20 6.28 5.95
C ARG A 63 -17.16 6.87 7.37
N ILE A 64 -16.01 6.80 8.04
CA ILE A 64 -15.82 7.40 9.37
C ILE A 64 -15.88 8.92 9.29
N LYS A 65 -15.32 9.54 8.24
CA LYS A 65 -15.39 10.99 8.05
C LYS A 65 -16.82 11.54 8.03
N GLU A 66 -17.78 10.74 7.56
CA GLU A 66 -19.19 11.14 7.50
C GLU A 66 -19.91 11.08 8.84
N THR A 67 -19.42 10.27 9.78
CA THR A 67 -20.09 10.07 11.08
C THR A 67 -19.32 10.70 12.24
N LYS A 68 -17.98 10.60 12.21
CA LYS A 68 -17.07 10.99 13.29
C LYS A 68 -15.75 11.55 12.71
N PRO A 69 -15.77 12.71 12.05
CA PRO A 69 -14.60 13.28 11.35
C PRO A 69 -13.39 13.52 12.27
N GLU A 70 -13.64 13.82 13.54
CA GLU A 70 -12.65 14.05 14.58
C GLU A 70 -11.90 12.77 15.00
N GLN A 71 -12.39 11.58 14.62
CA GLN A 71 -11.76 10.29 14.94
C GLN A 71 -10.93 9.71 13.79
N ILE A 72 -10.90 10.33 12.61
CA ILE A 72 -10.24 9.80 11.39
C ILE A 72 -8.77 9.44 11.66
N GLY A 73 -8.02 10.29 12.36
CA GLY A 73 -6.60 10.05 12.65
C GLY A 73 -6.39 8.82 13.54
N PHE A 74 -7.21 8.64 14.58
CA PHE A 74 -7.13 7.47 15.45
C PHE A 74 -7.52 6.19 14.72
N VAL A 75 -8.58 6.24 13.91
CA VAL A 75 -9.00 5.10 13.09
C VAL A 75 -7.91 4.73 12.09
N PHE A 76 -7.27 5.71 11.45
CA PHE A 76 -6.17 5.47 10.52
C PHE A 76 -5.02 4.72 11.18
N LEU A 77 -4.62 5.10 12.40
CA LEU A 77 -3.56 4.41 13.14
C LEU A 77 -3.90 2.94 13.40
N VAL A 78 -5.16 2.66 13.79
CA VAL A 78 -5.63 1.28 14.01
C VAL A 78 -5.61 0.48 12.70
N LEU A 79 -6.09 1.07 11.61
CA LEU A 79 -6.11 0.41 10.29
C LEU A 79 -4.70 0.10 9.78
N ILE A 80 -3.74 1.03 9.93
CA ILE A 80 -2.33 0.79 9.58
C ILE A 80 -1.73 -0.31 10.46
N SER A 81 -2.09 -0.36 11.74
CA SER A 81 -1.64 -1.44 12.64
C SER A 81 -2.15 -2.81 12.20
N ILE A 82 -3.41 -2.88 11.75
CA ILE A 82 -3.98 -4.10 11.16
C ILE A 82 -3.26 -4.45 9.85
N GLN A 83 -3.00 -3.47 8.99
CA GLN A 83 -2.24 -3.68 7.76
C GLN A 83 -0.83 -4.22 8.03
N PHE A 84 -0.14 -3.73 9.06
CA PHE A 84 1.16 -4.29 9.46
C PHE A 84 1.04 -5.77 9.82
N ALA A 85 0.03 -6.16 10.63
CA ALA A 85 -0.19 -7.55 10.99
C ALA A 85 -0.51 -8.42 9.76
N LEU A 86 -1.39 -7.95 8.86
CA LEU A 86 -1.71 -8.65 7.62
C LEU A 86 -0.50 -8.78 6.69
N SER A 87 0.33 -7.74 6.62
CA SER A 87 1.56 -7.74 5.83
C SER A 87 2.57 -8.76 6.35
N TYR A 88 2.69 -8.90 7.67
CA TYR A 88 3.53 -9.93 8.29
C TYR A 88 3.05 -11.34 7.93
N VAL A 89 1.75 -11.61 8.07
CA VAL A 89 1.16 -12.90 7.71
C VAL A 89 1.36 -13.21 6.22
N PHE A 90 1.17 -12.21 5.35
CA PHE A 90 1.40 -12.35 3.92
C PHE A 90 2.87 -12.65 3.57
N LEU A 91 3.82 -12.01 4.29
CA LEU A 91 5.26 -12.18 4.08
C LEU A 91 5.81 -13.48 4.67
N MET A 92 5.11 -14.12 5.61
CA MET A 92 5.57 -15.30 6.35
C MET A 92 6.15 -16.42 5.46
N PRO A 93 5.55 -16.81 4.32
CA PRO A 93 6.11 -17.85 3.44
C PRO A 93 7.48 -17.48 2.82
N VAL A 94 7.78 -16.18 2.71
CA VAL A 94 9.08 -15.67 2.23
C VAL A 94 10.08 -15.63 3.39
N LEU A 95 9.63 -15.41 4.63
CA LEU A 95 10.49 -15.36 5.81
C LEU A 95 11.10 -16.72 6.14
N GLU A 96 10.33 -17.79 5.95
CA GLU A 96 10.72 -19.18 6.22
C GLU A 96 11.69 -19.77 5.18
N ARG A 97 11.93 -19.05 4.08
CA ARG A 97 12.88 -19.46 3.03
C ARG A 97 14.24 -18.80 3.25
N ASP A 98 15.28 -19.52 2.82
CA ASP A 98 16.66 -19.05 2.82
C ASP A 98 17.21 -18.96 1.40
N GLY A 99 18.17 -18.04 1.19
CA GLY A 99 18.84 -17.83 -0.09
C GLY A 99 19.02 -16.35 -0.45
N THR A 100 19.94 -16.07 -1.37
CA THR A 100 20.25 -14.70 -1.81
C THR A 100 19.07 -14.06 -2.56
N SER A 101 18.30 -14.83 -3.32
CA SER A 101 17.07 -14.36 -3.98
C SER A 101 15.99 -13.98 -2.97
N VAL A 102 15.87 -14.73 -1.87
CA VAL A 102 14.94 -14.44 -0.78
C VAL A 102 15.29 -13.14 -0.05
N TYR A 103 16.57 -12.83 0.13
CA TYR A 103 17.00 -11.56 0.71
C TYR A 103 16.52 -10.36 -0.13
N ILE A 104 16.67 -10.46 -1.46
CA ILE A 104 16.21 -9.44 -2.39
C ILE A 104 14.67 -9.33 -2.38
N GLU A 105 13.97 -10.46 -2.30
CA GLU A 105 12.50 -10.50 -2.20
C GLU A 105 12.00 -9.81 -0.92
N LYS A 106 12.66 -10.03 0.23
CA LYS A 106 12.37 -9.37 1.51
C LYS A 106 12.52 -7.84 1.41
N ILE A 107 13.62 -7.35 0.82
CA ILE A 107 13.83 -5.92 0.59
C ILE A 107 12.76 -5.36 -0.33
N ASN A 108 12.46 -6.04 -1.44
CA ASN A 108 11.45 -5.62 -2.40
C ASN A 108 10.08 -5.45 -1.74
N PHE A 109 9.65 -6.44 -0.94
CA PHE A 109 8.41 -6.35 -0.18
C PHE A 109 8.39 -5.13 0.74
N PHE A 110 9.49 -4.89 1.47
CA PHE A 110 9.58 -3.76 2.41
C PHE A 110 9.57 -2.40 1.71
N VAL A 111 10.21 -2.29 0.54
CA VAL A 111 10.17 -1.08 -0.30
C VAL A 111 8.73 -0.79 -0.74
N ILE A 112 8.00 -1.80 -1.23
CA ILE A 112 6.60 -1.64 -1.64
C ILE A 112 5.74 -1.25 -0.43
N PHE A 113 5.95 -1.92 0.71
CA PHE A 113 5.29 -1.59 1.97
C PHE A 113 5.46 -0.11 2.35
N ILE A 114 6.69 0.42 2.33
CA ILE A 114 6.98 1.84 2.65
C ILE A 114 6.32 2.78 1.64
N ILE A 115 6.34 2.43 0.35
CA ILE A 115 5.70 3.24 -0.70
C ILE A 115 4.20 3.40 -0.40
N PHE A 116 3.50 2.30 -0.14
CA PHE A 116 2.07 2.34 0.15
C PHE A 116 1.76 3.03 1.47
N LEU A 117 2.54 2.76 2.54
CA LEU A 117 2.40 3.46 3.81
C LEU A 117 2.52 4.98 3.63
N THR A 118 3.49 5.43 2.83
CA THR A 118 3.70 6.86 2.54
C THR A 118 2.50 7.45 1.78
N LEU A 119 1.99 6.72 0.78
CA LEU A 119 0.80 7.14 0.03
C LEU A 119 -0.42 7.24 0.94
N GLU A 120 -0.64 6.27 1.83
CA GLU A 120 -1.75 6.23 2.76
C GLU A 120 -1.70 7.39 3.75
N VAL A 121 -0.52 7.68 4.32
CA VAL A 121 -0.30 8.85 5.19
C VAL A 121 -0.60 10.15 4.44
N PHE A 122 -0.08 10.29 3.22
CA PHE A 122 -0.30 11.48 2.40
C PHE A 122 -1.78 11.69 2.05
N LEU A 123 -2.45 10.64 1.57
CA LEU A 123 -3.86 10.68 1.17
C LEU A 123 -4.78 10.90 2.38
N THR A 124 -4.47 10.28 3.51
CA THR A 124 -5.23 10.45 4.76
C THR A 124 -5.05 11.85 5.35
N SER A 125 -3.83 12.39 5.33
CA SER A 125 -3.57 13.79 5.72
C SER A 125 -4.40 14.76 4.88
N ARG A 126 -4.51 14.50 3.57
CA ARG A 126 -5.38 15.28 2.70
C ARG A 126 -6.86 15.10 3.03
N LEU A 127 -7.30 13.88 3.37
CA LEU A 127 -8.66 13.60 3.80
C LEU A 127 -8.99 14.33 5.12
N LEU A 128 -8.04 14.44 6.05
CA LEU A 128 -8.17 15.18 7.31
C LEU A 128 -8.28 16.70 7.09
N ASN A 129 -7.44 17.26 6.21
CA ASN A 129 -7.40 18.70 5.94
C ASN A 129 -8.57 19.19 5.07
N ASP A 130 -9.26 18.29 4.38
CA ASP A 130 -10.38 18.64 3.52
C ASP A 130 -11.62 18.93 4.40
N LYS A 131 -12.04 20.21 4.45
CA LYS A 131 -13.16 20.64 5.29
C LYS A 131 -14.44 19.85 4.92
N PRO A 132 -15.23 19.38 5.90
CA PRO A 132 -16.52 18.77 5.59
C PRO A 132 -17.37 19.79 4.83
N GLU A 133 -17.92 19.42 3.67
CA GLU A 133 -18.97 20.20 3.01
C GLU A 133 -20.14 20.31 4.01
N LYS A 134 -20.38 21.52 4.52
CA LYS A 134 -21.53 21.85 5.37
C LYS A 134 -22.81 21.72 4.57
#